data_AF-A0A2S2NNC9-F1
#
_entry.id   AF-A0A2S2NNC9-F1
#
_cell.length_a   1.000
_cell.length_b   1.000
_cell.length_c   1.000
_cell.angle_alpha   90.00
_cell.angle_beta   90.00
_cell.angle_gamma   90.00
#
_symmetry.space_group_name_H-M   'P 1'
#
loop_
_entity.id
_entity.type
_entity.pdbx_description
1 polymer ?
#
loop_
_entity_poly.entity_id
_entity_poly.type
_entity_poly.pdbx_seq_one_letter_code
_entity_poly.pdbx_strand_id
1 'polypeptide(L)'
;MEKIMRQAQVVRPHNLDEYLINLLKSIYRTRNLSVEEVSQWLTSAPLNSYFRVNTLKITPLEVMTSINEQILNLKRLKNSKKKQHSVRVHKHLSDCIVISPMDKSLL
;
A
#
# COMPACT_ATOMS: atom_id res chain seq x y z
N MET A 1 -8.82 -31.09 -17.57
CA MET A 1 -9.30 -30.14 -16.54
C MET A 1 -8.52 -28.84 -16.74
N GLU A 2 -9.08 -27.87 -17.45
CA GLU A 2 -8.38 -26.63 -17.78
C GLU A 2 -8.29 -25.70 -16.56
N LYS A 3 -7.07 -25.22 -16.30
CA LYS A 3 -6.73 -24.35 -15.18
C LYS A 3 -7.18 -22.93 -15.52
N ILE A 4 -8.35 -22.51 -15.05
CA ILE A 4 -8.86 -21.15 -15.25
C ILE A 4 -7.90 -20.16 -14.58
N MET A 5 -7.05 -19.52 -15.37
CA MET A 5 -6.22 -18.39 -14.94
C MET A 5 -7.14 -17.20 -14.68
N ARG A 6 -7.36 -16.87 -13.40
CA ARG A 6 -8.06 -15.63 -13.02
C ARG A 6 -7.14 -14.45 -13.33
N GLN A 7 -7.30 -13.85 -14.51
CA GLN A 7 -6.71 -12.55 -14.79
C GLN A 7 -7.39 -11.52 -13.88
N ALA A 8 -6.59 -10.74 -13.14
CA ALA A 8 -7.09 -9.61 -12.39
C ALA A 8 -7.55 -8.53 -13.38
N GLN A 9 -8.87 -8.43 -13.59
CA GLN A 9 -9.43 -7.32 -14.37
C GLN A 9 -9.34 -6.05 -13.51
N VAL A 10 -8.54 -5.08 -13.96
CA VAL A 10 -8.51 -3.75 -13.37
C VAL A 10 -9.79 -3.04 -13.80
N VAL A 11 -10.83 -3.12 -12.97
CA VAL A 11 -12.08 -2.38 -13.18
C VAL A 11 -11.80 -0.92 -12.82
N ARG A 12 -11.64 -0.06 -13.84
CA ARG A 12 -11.54 1.38 -13.64
C ARG A 12 -12.95 1.97 -13.48
N PRO A 13 -13.23 2.76 -12.43
CA PRO A 13 -14.50 3.47 -12.30
C PRO A 13 -14.74 4.39 -13.50
N HIS A 14 -16.00 4.51 -13.93
CA HIS A 14 -16.40 5.32 -15.10
C HIS A 14 -15.99 6.81 -14.98
N ASN A 15 -15.74 7.30 -13.76
CA ASN A 15 -15.40 8.68 -13.46
C ASN A 15 -14.01 8.82 -12.82
N LEU A 16 -13.10 7.89 -13.07
CA LEU A 16 -11.76 7.89 -12.47
C LEU A 16 -11.01 9.20 -12.74
N ASP A 17 -11.12 9.73 -13.96
CA ASP A 17 -10.43 10.96 -14.35
C ASP A 17 -10.94 12.18 -13.59
N GLU A 18 -12.27 12.31 -13.44
CA GLU A 18 -12.89 13.39 -12.68
C GLU A 18 -12.58 13.27 -11.18
N TYR A 19 -12.62 12.06 -10.63
CA TYR A 19 -12.21 11.79 -9.26
C TYR A 19 -10.74 12.14 -9.04
N LEU A 20 -9.86 11.76 -9.96
CA LEU A 20 -8.42 12.04 -9.89
C LEU A 20 -8.17 13.55 -9.95
N ILE A 21 -8.81 14.27 -10.88
CA ILE A 21 -8.68 15.73 -10.99
C ILE A 21 -9.15 16.43 -9.71
N ASN A 22 -10.28 16.00 -9.14
CA ASN A 22 -10.81 16.58 -7.91
C ASN A 22 -9.90 16.29 -6.70
N LEU A 23 -9.34 15.08 -6.63
CA LEU A 23 -8.36 14.71 -5.61
C LEU A 23 -7.09 15.59 -5.72
N LEU A 24 -6.57 15.77 -6.94
CA LEU A 24 -5.39 16.62 -7.18
C LEU A 24 -5.66 18.07 -6.78
N LYS A 25 -6.79 18.66 -7.19
CA LYS A 25 -7.21 20.01 -6.78
C LYS A 25 -7.30 20.17 -5.26
N SER A 26 -7.82 19.16 -4.57
CA SER A 26 -7.90 19.14 -3.11
C SER A 26 -6.51 19.11 -2.46
N ILE A 27 -5.60 18.28 -2.97
CA ILE A 27 -4.21 18.21 -2.50
C ILE A 27 -3.49 19.56 -2.71
N TYR A 28 -3.62 20.16 -3.90
CA TYR A 28 -3.04 21.47 -4.22
C TYR A 28 -3.50 22.55 -3.24
N ARG A 29 -4.82 22.62 -2.97
CA ARG A 29 -5.38 23.60 -2.02
C ARG A 29 -4.94 23.38 -0.59
N THR A 30 -4.89 22.13 -0.14
CA THR A 30 -4.71 21.82 1.29
C THR A 30 -3.27 21.95 1.74
N ARG A 31 -2.30 21.75 0.84
CA ARG A 31 -0.88 21.70 1.18
C ARG A 31 -0.04 22.82 0.56
N ASN A 32 -0.64 23.71 -0.23
CA ASN A 32 0.05 24.79 -0.96
C ASN A 32 1.25 24.27 -1.78
N LEU A 33 1.10 23.07 -2.35
CA LEU A 33 2.16 22.38 -3.11
C LEU A 33 2.18 22.88 -4.56
N SER A 34 3.38 22.97 -5.12
CA SER A 34 3.55 23.25 -6.55
C SER A 34 3.15 22.03 -7.40
N VAL A 35 2.93 22.26 -8.70
CA VAL A 35 2.64 21.19 -9.67
C VAL A 35 3.80 20.20 -9.75
N GLU A 36 5.04 20.70 -9.66
CA GLU A 36 6.27 19.92 -9.68
C GLU A 36 6.38 19.01 -8.45
N GLU A 37 6.07 19.51 -7.25
CA GLU A 37 6.09 18.72 -6.02
C GLU A 37 5.08 17.56 -6.05
N VAL A 38 3.88 17.83 -6.59
CA VAL A 38 2.86 16.78 -6.76
C VAL A 38 3.26 15.78 -7.84
N SER A 39 3.83 16.22 -8.95
CA SER A 39 4.33 15.32 -9.99
C SER A 39 5.42 14.40 -9.44
N GLN A 40 6.38 14.94 -8.68
CA GLN A 40 7.39 14.15 -8.00
C GLN A 40 6.76 13.14 -7.04
N TRP A 41 5.77 13.56 -6.24
CA TRP A 41 5.07 12.67 -5.32
C TRP A 41 4.31 11.54 -6.02
N LEU A 42 3.61 11.83 -7.13
CA LEU A 42 2.89 10.82 -7.92
C LEU A 42 3.81 9.84 -8.64
N THR A 43 5.00 10.29 -9.06
CA THR A 43 6.02 9.43 -9.68
C THR A 43 6.82 8.63 -8.65
N SER A 44 6.77 9.02 -7.37
CA SER A 44 7.47 8.32 -6.30
C SER A 44 6.76 7.00 -5.93
N ALA A 45 7.54 6.01 -5.48
CA ALA A 45 6.98 4.77 -4.99
C ALA A 45 6.06 5.04 -3.77
N PRO A 46 4.92 4.33 -3.65
CA PRO A 46 3.98 4.57 -2.57
C PRO A 46 4.63 4.33 -1.20
N LEU A 47 4.49 5.32 -0.32
CA LEU A 47 5.01 5.30 1.05
C LEU A 47 4.37 4.23 1.94
N ASN A 48 3.20 3.73 1.55
CA ASN A 48 2.53 2.61 2.19
C ASN A 48 1.74 1.85 1.14
N SER A 49 1.82 0.52 1.19
CA SER A 49 0.98 -0.36 0.37
C SER A 49 -0.16 -0.89 1.24
N TYR A 50 -1.39 -0.78 0.72
CA TYR A 50 -2.61 -1.19 1.41
C TYR A 50 -3.16 -2.44 0.77
N PHE A 51 -3.48 -3.45 1.58
CA PHE A 51 -4.07 -4.70 1.09
C PHE A 51 -5.36 -4.97 1.85
N ARG A 52 -6.44 -5.20 1.10
CA ARG A 52 -7.70 -5.66 1.67
C ARG A 52 -7.61 -7.16 1.95
N VAL A 53 -7.91 -7.54 3.18
CA VAL A 53 -7.94 -8.92 3.65
C VAL A 53 -9.34 -9.49 3.43
N ASN A 54 -9.40 -10.72 2.94
CA ASN A 54 -10.67 -11.44 2.85
C ASN A 54 -11.07 -11.96 4.23
N THR A 55 -11.82 -11.14 4.97
CA THR A 55 -12.27 -11.41 6.34
C THR A 55 -13.25 -12.58 6.46
N LEU A 56 -13.79 -13.08 5.34
CA LEU A 56 -14.58 -14.33 5.34
C LEU A 56 -13.72 -15.58 5.57
N LYS A 57 -12.39 -15.46 5.43
CA LYS A 57 -11.46 -16.60 5.53
C LYS A 57 -10.43 -16.43 6.63
N ILE A 58 -9.95 -15.22 6.85
CA ILE A 58 -8.83 -14.94 7.75
C ILE A 58 -8.91 -13.52 8.29
N THR A 59 -8.53 -13.31 9.54
CA THR A 59 -8.52 -11.97 10.13
C THR A 59 -7.28 -11.19 9.67
N PRO A 60 -7.35 -9.85 9.60
CA PRO A 60 -6.18 -9.03 9.28
C PRO A 60 -5.04 -9.18 10.27
N LEU A 61 -5.36 -9.49 11.54
CA LEU A 61 -4.37 -9.75 12.57
C LEU A 61 -3.55 -11.01 12.26
N GLU A 62 -4.21 -12.10 11.88
CA GLU A 62 -3.53 -13.34 11.49
C GLU A 62 -2.66 -13.16 10.25
N VAL A 63 -3.17 -12.45 9.24
CA VAL A 63 -2.38 -12.11 8.04
C VAL A 63 -1.16 -11.26 8.41
N MET A 64 -1.35 -10.23 9.24
CA MET A 64 -0.26 -9.37 9.72
C MET A 64 0.82 -10.19 10.44
N THR A 65 0.42 -11.07 11.37
CA THR A 65 1.34 -11.93 12.11
C THR A 65 2.11 -12.87 11.18
N SER A 66 1.41 -13.57 10.29
CA SER A 66 2.04 -14.51 9.35
C SER A 66 3.05 -13.82 8.42
N ILE A 67 2.70 -12.64 7.89
CA ILE A 67 3.62 -11.89 7.03
C ILE A 67 4.84 -11.40 7.84
N ASN A 68 4.64 -10.87 9.04
CA ASN A 68 5.76 -10.43 9.89
C ASN A 68 6.70 -11.59 10.24
N GLU A 69 6.18 -12.79 10.54
CA GLU A 69 6.99 -13.99 10.76
C GLU A 69 7.79 -14.39 9.51
N GLN A 70 7.15 -14.39 8.34
CA GLN A 70 7.83 -14.69 7.08
C GLN A 70 8.95 -13.68 6.79
N ILE A 71 8.71 -12.39 7.03
CA ILE A 71 9.71 -11.33 6.86
C ILE A 71 10.91 -11.56 7.79
N LEU A 72 10.69 -11.92 9.06
CA LEU A 72 11.77 -12.23 10.02
C LEU A 72 12.62 -13.43 9.57
N ASN A 73 11.99 -14.39 8.88
CA ASN A 73 12.65 -15.59 8.38
C ASN A 73 13.46 -15.36 7.10
N LEU A 74 13.25 -14.24 6.38
CA LEU A 74 14.02 -13.91 5.18
C LEU A 74 15.46 -13.53 5.55
N LYS A 75 16.41 -14.43 5.25
CA LYS A 75 17.85 -14.27 5.51
C LYS A 75 18.44 -12.94 4.99
N ARG A 76 17.90 -12.38 3.89
CA ARG A 76 18.34 -11.12 3.29
C ARG A 76 18.10 -9.89 4.16
N LEU A 77 17.14 -9.94 5.09
CA LEU A 77 16.73 -8.82 5.92
C LEU A 77 17.40 -8.82 7.30
N LYS A 78 18.04 -9.93 7.69
CA LYS A 78 18.72 -10.08 8.99
C LYS A 78 19.92 -9.16 9.18
N ASN A 79 20.54 -8.71 8.08
CA ASN A 79 21.72 -7.84 8.12
C ASN A 79 21.38 -6.34 8.22
N SER A 80 20.11 -5.94 8.02
CA SER A 80 19.70 -4.54 8.13
C SER A 80 19.06 -4.27 9.49
N LYS A 81 19.87 -4.18 10.56
CA LYS A 81 19.43 -3.83 11.93
C LYS A 81 18.65 -2.51 12.05
N LYS A 82 18.54 -1.70 10.99
CA LYS A 82 17.86 -0.40 10.96
C LYS A 82 16.69 -0.27 9.98
N LYS A 83 16.41 -1.27 9.12
CA LYS A 83 15.33 -1.20 8.11
C LYS A 83 14.27 -2.24 8.41
N GLN A 84 13.41 -1.95 9.38
CA GLN A 84 12.34 -2.84 9.79
C GLN A 84 11.12 -2.59 8.90
N HIS A 85 10.75 -3.57 8.07
CA HIS A 85 9.42 -3.57 7.46
C HIS A 85 8.38 -3.57 8.59
N SER A 86 7.41 -2.68 8.51
CA SER A 86 6.28 -2.70 9.43
C SER A 86 5.02 -3.07 8.68
N VAL A 87 4.54 -4.29 8.90
CA VAL A 87 3.18 -4.69 8.54
C VAL A 87 2.29 -4.46 9.76
N ARG A 88 1.19 -3.72 9.57
CA ARG A 88 0.26 -3.36 10.64
C ARG A 88 -1.18 -3.44 10.14
N VAL A 89 -2.14 -3.70 11.03
CA VAL A 89 -3.56 -3.52 10.72
C VAL A 89 -3.87 -2.02 10.63
N HIS A 90 -4.68 -1.62 9.66
CA HIS A 90 -5.09 -0.23 9.49
C HIS A 90 -5.99 0.22 10.65
N LYS A 91 -5.76 1.44 11.18
CA LYS A 91 -6.49 1.93 12.36
C LYS A 91 -7.99 2.13 12.14
N HIS A 92 -8.39 2.52 10.93
CA HIS A 92 -9.76 2.90 10.61
C HIS A 92 -10.45 1.94 9.63
N LEU A 93 -9.70 1.04 8.99
CA LEU A 93 -10.20 0.10 7.99
C LEU A 93 -9.95 -1.29 8.54
N SER A 94 -10.97 -1.84 9.19
CA SER A 94 -10.88 -3.07 9.97
C SER A 94 -10.57 -4.31 9.15
N ASP A 95 -10.65 -4.22 7.81
CA ASP A 95 -10.37 -5.29 6.85
C ASP A 95 -9.05 -5.06 6.09
N CYS A 96 -8.21 -4.12 6.52
CA CYS A 96 -7.03 -3.71 5.77
C CYS A 96 -5.73 -3.88 6.56
N ILE A 97 -4.68 -4.35 5.89
CA ILE A 97 -3.30 -4.28 6.37
C ILE A 97 -2.50 -3.24 5.57
N VAL A 98 -1.55 -2.63 6.25
CA VAL A 98 -0.65 -1.61 5.73
C VAL A 98 0.78 -2.14 5.80
N ILE A 99 1.51 -2.03 4.70
CA ILE A 99 2.92 -2.39 4.61
C ILE A 99 3.71 -1.12 4.30
N SER A 100 4.60 -0.73 5.19
CA SER A 100 5.54 0.38 4.93
C SER A 100 6.80 -0.11 4.22
N PRO A 101 7.35 0.67 3.27
CA PRO A 101 8.58 0.34 2.57
C PRO A 101 9.76 0.32 3.54
N MET A 102 10.74 -0.49 3.17
CA MET A 102 11.98 -0.69 3.92
C MET A 102 12.86 0.55 3.97
N ASP A 103 12.79 1.35 2.90
CA ASP A 103 13.59 2.54 2.75
C ASP A 103 12.71 3.78 2.96
N LYS A 104 13.06 4.54 4.00
CA LYS A 104 12.48 5.86 4.28
C LYS A 104 13.45 6.98 3.95
N SER A 105 14.59 6.70 3.31
CA SER A 105 15.60 7.72 2.98
C SER A 105 15.14 8.74 1.93
N LEU A 106 13.99 8.51 1.30
CA LEU A 106 13.33 9.42 0.36
C LEU A 106 12.11 10.14 0.97
N LEU A 107 11.91 10.01 2.29
CA LEU A 107 10.99 10.85 3.08
C LEU A 107 11.77 12.01 3.72
#